data_AF-A0AAE9L3K6-F1
#
_entry.id   AF-A0AAE9L3K6-F1
#
_cell.length_a   1.000
_cell.length_b   1.000
_cell.length_c   1.000
_cell.angle_alpha   90.00
_cell.angle_beta   90.00
_cell.angle_gamma   90.00
#
_symmetry.space_group_name_H-M   'P 1'
#
loop_
_entity.id
_entity.type
_entity.pdbx_description
1 polymer ?
#
loop_
_entity_poly.entity_id
_entity_poly.type
_entity_poly.pdbx_seq_one_letter_code
_entity_poly.pdbx_strand_id
1 'polypeptide(L)'
;MTDVSWREVHDDAVRCWILDLDGAVFSVHHRRLCVWQDEFNLLWCWEIETYDGLGCAARGTASSRESAMREGELAARRQGGS
;
A
#
# COMPACT_ATOMS: atom_id res chain seq x y z
N MET A 1 -3.65 9.29 18.45
CA MET A 1 -3.18 9.44 17.06
C MET A 1 -2.06 8.43 16.89
N THR A 2 -2.34 7.30 16.26
CA THR A 2 -1.27 6.39 15.81
C THR A 2 -0.48 7.10 14.73
N ASP A 3 0.83 7.13 14.89
CA ASP A 3 1.78 7.69 13.93
C ASP A 3 1.69 6.85 12.64
N VAL A 4 1.06 7.40 11.60
CA VAL A 4 0.90 6.72 10.30
C VAL A 4 2.22 6.91 9.55
N SER A 5 3.15 5.98 9.78
CA SER A 5 4.47 5.98 9.17
C SER A 5 4.63 4.76 8.26
N TRP A 6 5.28 4.99 7.11
CA TRP A 6 5.68 3.92 6.20
C TRP A 6 6.67 2.98 6.90
N ARG A 7 6.42 1.67 6.83
CA ARG A 7 7.33 0.63 7.32
C ARG A 7 7.90 -0.16 6.16
N GLU A 8 9.23 -0.23 6.07
CA GLU A 8 9.91 -1.13 5.14
C GLU A 8 9.83 -2.56 5.70
N VAL A 9 9.42 -3.49 4.85
CA VAL A 9 9.39 -4.93 5.11
C VAL A 9 10.17 -5.63 4.00
N HIS A 10 10.83 -6.72 4.39
CA HIS A 10 11.62 -7.53 3.47
C HIS A 10 10.93 -8.88 3.33
N ASP A 11 10.60 -9.27 2.11
CA ASP A 11 10.05 -10.59 1.80
C ASP A 11 10.89 -11.23 0.69
N ASP A 12 11.68 -12.25 1.07
CA ASP A 12 12.47 -13.21 0.26
C ASP A 12 13.30 -12.72 -0.95
N ALA A 13 13.33 -11.42 -1.25
CA ALA A 13 14.24 -10.67 -2.14
C ALA A 13 13.67 -9.28 -2.46
N VAL A 14 12.37 -9.07 -2.26
CA VAL A 14 11.66 -7.85 -2.63
C VAL A 14 11.52 -6.95 -1.41
N ARG A 15 11.95 -5.70 -1.57
CA ARG A 15 11.66 -4.65 -0.59
C ARG A 15 10.25 -4.16 -0.83
N CYS A 16 9.43 -4.20 0.22
CA CYS A 16 8.09 -3.67 0.21
C CYS A 16 7.96 -2.59 1.29
N TRP A 17 7.19 -1.55 1.02
CA TRP A 17 6.84 -0.50 1.97
C TRP A 17 5.36 -0.59 2.24
N ILE A 18 4.99 -0.64 3.52
CA ILE A 18 3.60 -0.76 3.95
C ILE A 18 3.21 0.51 4.69
N LEU A 19 2.02 1.02 4.39
CA LEU A 19 1.35 2.08 5.13
C LEU A 19 0.02 1.53 5.65
N ASP A 20 -0.11 1.43 6.96
CA ASP A 20 -1.37 1.05 7.61
C ASP A 20 -2.35 2.23 7.49
N LEU A 21 -3.42 2.06 6.69
CA LEU A 21 -4.35 3.15 6.36
C LEU A 21 -5.42 3.35 7.44
N ASP A 22 -5.71 2.31 8.21
CA ASP A 22 -6.68 2.33 9.30
C ASP A 22 -5.96 2.14 10.64
N GLY A 23 -6.28 2.97 11.63
CA GLY A 23 -5.64 2.93 12.96
C GLY A 23 -5.93 1.65 13.77
N ALA A 24 -6.88 0.83 13.32
CA ALA A 24 -7.19 -0.46 13.90
C ALA A 24 -6.52 -1.59 13.07
N VAL A 25 -5.22 -1.79 13.30
CA VAL A 25 -4.37 -2.78 12.60
C VAL A 25 -4.88 -4.22 12.72
N PHE A 26 -5.73 -4.50 13.73
CA PHE A 26 -6.33 -5.81 14.00
C PHE A 26 -7.82 -5.91 13.63
N SER A 27 -8.35 -4.96 12.85
CA SER A 27 -9.75 -4.99 12.39
C SER A 27 -9.90 -5.82 11.10
N VAL A 28 -11.05 -6.47 10.93
CA VAL A 28 -11.42 -7.10 9.65
C VAL A 28 -11.58 -6.10 8.50
N HIS A 29 -11.73 -4.81 8.84
CA HIS A 29 -11.77 -3.70 7.90
C HIS A 29 -10.41 -3.04 7.71
N HIS A 30 -9.32 -3.63 8.24
CA HIS A 30 -8.00 -3.06 8.10
C HIS A 30 -7.56 -3.03 6.64
N ARG A 31 -7.17 -1.84 6.19
CA ARG A 31 -6.56 -1.62 4.88
C ARG A 31 -5.11 -1.23 5.04
N ARG A 32 -4.29 -1.74 4.13
CA ARG A 32 -2.88 -1.39 4.02
C ARG A 32 -2.55 -1.02 2.59
N LEU A 33 -1.72 -0.01 2.42
CA LEU A 33 -1.12 0.33 1.15
C LEU A 33 0.28 -0.28 1.09
N CYS A 34 0.50 -1.15 0.13
CA CYS A 34 1.77 -1.82 -0.14
C CYS A 34 2.42 -1.20 -1.37
N VAL A 35 3.74 -1.01 -1.35
CA VAL A 35 4.53 -0.50 -2.46
C VAL A 35 5.77 -1.36 -2.61
N TRP A 36 6.03 -1.90 -3.80
CA TRP A 36 7.20 -2.73 -4.07
C TRP A 36 7.73 -2.49 -5.47
N GLN A 37 8.96 -2.91 -5.74
CA GLN A 37 9.50 -2.90 -7.11
C GLN A 37 9.22 -4.25 -7.78
N ASP A 38 8.66 -4.19 -8.98
CA ASP A 38 8.50 -5.35 -9.86
C ASP A 38 9.86 -5.77 -10.43
N GLU A 39 10.20 -7.04 -10.27
CA GLU A 39 11.50 -7.59 -10.65
C GLU A 39 11.68 -7.78 -12.18
N PHE A 40 10.58 -7.81 -12.94
CA PHE A 40 10.58 -8.07 -14.38
C PHE A 40 10.65 -6.79 -15.21
N ASN A 41 9.92 -5.75 -14.79
CA ASN A 41 9.80 -4.50 -15.54
C ASN A 41 10.43 -3.28 -14.83
N LEU A 42 10.95 -3.47 -13.61
CA LEU A 42 11.59 -2.45 -12.77
C LEU A 42 10.68 -1.29 -12.37
N LEU A 43 9.38 -1.37 -12.65
CA LEU A 43 8.38 -0.39 -12.20
C LEU A 43 8.09 -0.58 -10.72
N TRP A 44 7.60 0.50 -10.11
CA TRP A 44 7.14 0.49 -8.74
C TRP A 44 5.64 0.23 -8.70
N CYS A 45 5.27 -0.94 -8.23
CA CYS A 45 3.89 -1.33 -8.03
C CYS A 45 3.37 -0.81 -6.69
N TRP A 46 2.08 -0.50 -6.65
CA TRP A 46 1.37 -0.20 -5.41
C TRP A 46 0.00 -0.86 -5.40
N GLU A 47 -0.45 -1.28 -4.22
CA GLU A 47 -1.74 -1.92 -4.00
C GLU A 47 -2.32 -1.54 -2.64
N ILE A 48 -3.63 -1.27 -2.61
CA ILE A 48 -4.40 -1.14 -1.38
C ILE A 48 -5.08 -2.48 -1.12
N GLU A 49 -4.57 -3.21 -0.15
CA GLU A 49 -5.11 -4.51 0.25
C GLU A 49 -6.17 -4.35 1.34
N THR A 50 -7.22 -5.16 1.26
CA THR A 50 -8.29 -5.25 2.26
C THR A 50 -8.25 -6.63 2.97
N TYR A 51 -8.34 -6.64 4.31
CA TYR A 51 -8.25 -7.88 5.09
C TYR A 51 -9.45 -8.83 4.92
N ASP A 52 -10.58 -8.36 4.38
CA ASP A 52 -11.76 -9.19 4.13
C ASP A 52 -11.54 -10.29 3.06
N GLY A 53 -10.32 -10.43 2.55
CA GLY A 53 -9.92 -11.55 1.70
C GLY A 53 -10.53 -11.51 0.30
N LEU A 54 -11.11 -10.36 -0.10
CA LEU A 54 -11.76 -10.18 -1.39
C LEU A 54 -10.92 -9.42 -2.41
N GLY A 55 -9.77 -8.86 -2.00
CA GLY A 55 -8.67 -8.50 -2.91
C GLY A 55 -8.14 -7.08 -2.82
N CYS A 56 -7.77 -6.57 -3.99
CA CYS A 56 -7.15 -5.27 -4.23
C CYS A 56 -8.23 -4.16 -4.35
N ALA A 57 -8.30 -3.22 -3.41
CA ALA A 57 -9.21 -2.06 -3.52
C ALA A 57 -8.77 -1.06 -4.60
N ALA A 58 -7.46 -0.92 -4.82
CA ALA A 58 -6.88 -0.21 -5.96
C ALA A 58 -5.42 -0.61 -6.13
N ARG A 59 -4.92 -0.52 -7.35
CA ARG A 59 -3.51 -0.76 -7.69
C ARG A 59 -3.05 0.12 -8.82
N GLY A 60 -1.74 0.25 -8.96
CA GLY A 60 -1.11 0.94 -10.06
C GLY A 60 0.38 0.69 -10.11
N THR A 61 1.03 1.36 -11.05
CA THR A 61 2.47 1.29 -11.29
C THR A 61 3.02 2.68 -11.55
N ALA A 62 4.21 2.98 -11.05
CA ALA A 62 4.91 4.23 -11.30
C ALA A 62 6.39 3.99 -11.63
N SER A 63 7.07 5.01 -12.15
CA SER A 63 8.50 4.93 -12.50
C SER A 63 9.44 5.09 -11.30
N SER A 64 8.93 5.48 -10.12
CA SER A 64 9.71 5.59 -8.89
C SER A 64 8.90 5.24 -7.65
N ARG A 65 9.59 4.86 -6.58
CA ARG A 65 9.01 4.55 -5.27
C ARG A 65 8.16 5.70 -4.75
N GLU A 66 8.70 6.91 -4.79
CA GLU A 66 8.04 8.11 -4.26
C GLU A 66 6.76 8.43 -5.05
N SER A 67 6.75 8.15 -6.35
CA SER A 67 5.56 8.31 -7.18
C SER A 67 4.51 7.26 -6.85
N ALA A 68 4.90 5.99 -6.71
CA ALA A 68 3.99 4.91 -6.32
C ALA A 68 3.37 5.14 -4.93
N MET A 69 4.18 5.57 -3.95
CA MET A 69 3.69 5.95 -2.62
C MET A 69 2.67 7.09 -2.69
N ARG A 70 2.99 8.16 -3.43
CA ARG A 70 2.09 9.31 -3.58
C ARG A 70 0.78 8.95 -4.26
N GLU A 71 0.85 8.18 -5.35
CA GLU A 71 -0.34 7.74 -6.09
C GLU A 71 -1.23 6.82 -5.24
N GLY A 72 -0.63 5.86 -4.54
CA GLY A 72 -1.34 4.98 -3.61
C GLY A 72 -2.01 5.75 -2.47
N GLU A 73 -1.33 6.74 -1.88
CA GLU A 73 -1.93 7.60 -0.85
C GLU A 73 -3.12 8.42 -1.40
N LEU A 74 -3.00 8.96 -2.61
CA LEU A 74 -4.10 9.68 -3.27
C LEU A 74 -5.29 8.75 -3.53
N ALA A 75 -5.03 7.51 -3.96
CA ALA A 75 -6.06 6.50 -4.16
C ALA A 75 -6.76 6.14 -2.83
N ALA A 76 -5.99 5.93 -1.76
CA ALA A 76 -6.51 5.63 -0.43
C ALA A 76 -7.43 6.73 0.11
N ARG A 77 -7.04 8.00 -0.06
CA ARG A 77 -7.86 9.16 0.37
C ARG A 77 -9.19 9.25 -0.36
N ARG A 78 -9.23 8.91 -1.67
CA ARG A 78 -10.48 8.91 -2.45
C ARG A 78 -11.47 7.84 -1.98
N GLN A 79 -10.98 6.77 -1.38
CA GLN A 79 -11.82 5.68 -0.87
C GLN A 79 -12.30 5.90 0.58
N GLY A 80 -11.61 6.74 1.36
CA GLY A 80 -11.97 7.04 2.75
C GLY A 80 -13.00 8.17 2.93
N GLY A 81 -13.55 8.72 1.84
CA GLY A 81 -14.58 9.77 1.88
C GLY A 81 -15.98 9.22 1.63
N SER A 82 -16.70 8.88 2.69
CA SER A 82 -18.17 8.76 2.72
C SER A 82 -18.69 9.22 4.07
#